data_AF-A0A834H5D1-F1
#
_entry.id   AF-A0A834H5D1-F1
#
_cell.length_a   1.000
_cell.length_b   1.000
_cell.length_c   1.000
_cell.angle_alpha   90.00
_cell.angle_beta   90.00
_cell.angle_gamma   90.00
#
_symmetry.space_group_name_H-M   'P 1'
#
loop_
_entity.id
_entity.type
_entity.pdbx_description
1 polymer ?
#
loop_
_entity_poly.entity_id
_entity_poly.type
_entity_poly.pdbx_seq_one_letter_code
_entity_poly.pdbx_strand_id
1 'polypeptide(L)'
;MGEGSHHWSVFDGVKNFPSTPEALMPEINSAISAYEYARATDLQQSPSYSSLKNKSSDTNSMSQYDARMADEAYKAGLASLASGKLDEALHSLNMSLSKCPPDETSAVTKLQSLISLTSQQLHKPRK
;
A
#
# COMPACT_ATOMS: atom_id res chain seq x y z
N MET A 1 35.59 29.83 -13.81
CA MET A 1 35.24 30.63 -12.61
C MET A 1 33.79 31.01 -12.78
N GLY A 2 32.78 30.61 -12.03
CA GLY A 2 32.57 29.78 -10.84
C GLY A 2 31.06 29.88 -10.58
N GLU A 3 30.41 28.78 -10.20
CA GLU A 3 28.96 28.60 -10.07
C GLU A 3 28.16 29.80 -9.58
N GLY A 4 27.10 30.16 -10.33
CA GLY A 4 25.98 30.92 -9.81
C GLY A 4 25.20 30.03 -8.85
N SER A 5 25.41 30.24 -7.55
CA SER A 5 24.70 29.56 -6.48
C SER A 5 23.18 29.72 -6.64
N HIS A 6 22.49 28.63 -6.97
CA HIS A 6 21.05 28.51 -6.77
C HIS A 6 20.79 28.47 -5.26
N HIS A 7 20.73 29.66 -4.65
CA HIS A 7 20.23 29.85 -3.31
C HIS A 7 18.74 29.47 -3.30
N TRP A 8 18.46 28.22 -2.94
CA TRP A 8 17.13 27.79 -2.52
C TRP A 8 16.95 28.21 -1.07
N SER A 9 16.21 29.29 -0.83
CA SER A 9 15.69 29.57 0.52
C SER A 9 14.36 28.85 0.70
N VAL A 10 14.18 28.19 1.83
CA VAL A 10 12.85 27.68 2.28
C VAL A 10 11.81 28.80 2.34
N PHE A 11 12.27 30.06 2.45
CA PHE A 11 11.42 31.23 2.52
C PHE A 11 11.20 31.94 1.18
N ASP A 12 11.80 31.49 0.06
CA ASP A 12 11.62 32.16 -1.25
C ASP A 12 10.17 32.08 -1.76
N GLY A 13 9.37 31.12 -1.27
CA GLY A 13 7.94 31.02 -1.54
C GLY A 13 7.06 31.84 -0.59
N VAL A 14 7.61 32.43 0.47
CA VAL A 14 6.85 33.16 1.50
C VAL A 14 6.79 34.65 1.12
N LYS A 15 6.26 34.94 -0.06
CA LYS A 15 5.91 36.30 -0.46
C LYS A 15 4.40 36.41 -0.48
N ASN A 16 3.88 37.13 0.52
CA ASN A 16 2.53 37.66 0.60
C ASN A 16 1.51 36.76 1.32
N PHE A 17 1.49 36.84 2.65
CA PHE A 17 0.27 36.49 3.39
C PHE A 17 -0.77 37.61 3.19
N PRO A 18 -2.06 37.27 3.02
CA PRO A 18 -3.11 38.26 2.94
C PRO A 18 -3.11 39.10 4.22
N SER A 19 -3.08 40.43 4.05
CA SER A 19 -2.92 41.37 5.17
C SER A 19 -4.14 41.45 6.09
N THR A 20 -5.26 40.79 5.71
CA THR A 20 -6.51 40.78 6.48
C THR A 20 -7.13 39.37 6.50
N PRO A 21 -7.76 38.97 7.62
CA PRO A 21 -8.42 37.68 7.74
C PRO A 21 -9.61 37.51 6.78
N GLU A 22 -10.23 38.62 6.34
CA GLU A 22 -11.33 38.62 5.37
C GLU A 22 -10.88 38.22 3.96
N ALA A 23 -9.64 38.54 3.57
CA ALA A 23 -9.08 38.17 2.28
C ALA A 23 -8.50 36.74 2.26
N LEU A 24 -8.25 36.16 3.44
CA LEU A 24 -7.68 34.82 3.57
C LEU A 24 -8.64 33.71 3.11
N MET A 25 -9.93 33.83 3.45
CA MET A 25 -10.92 32.80 3.09
C MET A 25 -11.09 32.61 1.58
N PRO A 26 -11.28 33.66 0.75
CA PRO A 26 -11.37 33.49 -0.70
C PRO A 26 -10.05 32.99 -1.32
N GLU A 27 -8.90 33.36 -0.77
CA GLU A 27 -7.60 32.86 -1.22
C GLU A 27 -7.45 31.35 -0.96
N ILE A 28 -7.83 30.89 0.23
CA ILE A 28 -7.87 29.45 0.57
C ILE A 28 -8.82 28.71 -0.38
N ASN A 29 -10.04 29.22 -0.57
CA ASN A 29 -11.02 28.61 -1.48
C ASN A 29 -10.50 28.53 -2.92
N SER A 30 -9.81 29.59 -3.37
CA SER A 30 -9.19 29.64 -4.70
C SER A 30 -8.05 28.63 -4.82
N ALA A 31 -7.18 28.51 -3.81
CA ALA A 31 -6.07 27.57 -3.80
C ALA A 31 -6.55 26.11 -3.80
N ILE A 32 -7.58 25.79 -3.00
CA ILE A 32 -8.21 24.46 -2.98
C ILE A 32 -8.79 24.15 -4.36
N SER A 33 -9.57 25.07 -4.92
CA SER A 33 -10.20 24.89 -6.23
C SER A 33 -9.17 24.70 -7.35
N ALA A 34 -8.09 25.48 -7.36
CA ALA A 34 -7.02 25.35 -8.34
C ALA A 34 -6.30 23.99 -8.22
N TYR A 35 -6.05 23.52 -7.00
CA TYR A 35 -5.42 22.23 -6.75
C TYR A 35 -6.30 21.05 -7.18
N GLU A 36 -7.60 21.10 -6.89
CA GLU A 36 -8.56 20.08 -7.33
C GLU A 36 -8.72 20.06 -8.85
N TYR A 37 -8.78 21.24 -9.48
CA TYR A 37 -8.83 21.35 -10.93
C TYR A 37 -7.58 20.75 -11.59
N ALA A 38 -6.38 21.10 -11.12
CA ALA A 38 -5.13 20.55 -11.65
C ALA A 38 -5.11 19.01 -11.55
N ARG A 39 -5.55 18.46 -10.41
CA ARG A 39 -5.64 17.01 -10.18
C ARG A 39 -6.65 16.34 -11.12
N ALA A 40 -7.81 16.96 -11.34
CA ALA A 40 -8.82 16.45 -12.26
C ALA A 40 -8.31 16.46 -13.71
N THR A 41 -7.59 17.50 -14.11
CA THR A 41 -7.03 17.60 -15.47
C THR A 41 -5.89 16.61 -15.72
N ASP A 42 -5.05 16.32 -14.72
CA ASP A 42 -3.99 15.30 -14.81
C ASP A 42 -4.59 13.90 -15.05
N LEU A 43 -5.70 13.58 -14.37
CA LEU A 43 -6.44 12.33 -14.57
C LEU A 43 -7.11 12.22 -15.95
N GLN A 44 -7.53 13.34 -16.53
CA GLN A 44 -8.18 13.38 -17.84
C GLN A 44 -7.21 13.29 -19.02
N GLN A 45 -5.94 13.65 -18.83
CA GLN A 45 -4.90 13.56 -19.86
C GLN A 45 -4.29 12.15 -20.01
N SER A 46 -4.66 11.20 -19.14
CA SER A 46 -4.28 9.79 -19.27
C SER A 46 -5.27 9.05 -20.19
N PRO A 47 -4.87 8.62 -21.41
CA PRO A 47 -5.77 7.89 -22.29
C PRO A 47 -5.87 6.42 -21.85
N SER A 48 -7.09 6.01 -21.46
CA SER A 48 -7.53 4.61 -21.20
C SER A 48 -6.92 3.96 -19.95
N TYR A 49 -7.61 3.24 -19.06
CA TYR A 49 -8.78 2.37 -19.21
C TYR A 49 -9.44 2.14 -17.82
N SER A 50 -10.69 1.70 -17.85
CA SER A 50 -11.38 0.89 -16.81
C SER A 50 -11.69 1.50 -15.44
N SER A 51 -13.00 1.74 -15.26
CA SER A 51 -13.87 1.08 -14.27
C SER A 51 -13.36 0.84 -12.83
N LEU A 52 -14.25 1.26 -11.91
CA LEU A 52 -14.60 0.69 -10.60
C LEU A 52 -14.14 1.44 -9.35
N LYS A 53 -15.15 2.04 -8.71
CA LYS A 53 -15.54 1.84 -7.30
C LYS A 53 -14.43 1.77 -6.24
N ASN A 54 -14.51 2.80 -5.39
CA ASN A 54 -14.70 2.74 -3.94
C ASN A 54 -13.45 2.66 -3.04
N LYS A 55 -13.56 3.46 -1.97
CA LYS A 55 -12.84 3.42 -0.71
C LYS A 55 -11.39 3.93 -0.75
N SER A 56 -11.26 5.20 -0.37
CA SER A 56 -10.06 5.81 0.19
C SER A 56 -9.41 4.88 1.22
N SER A 57 -8.21 4.39 0.90
CA SER A 57 -7.22 3.88 1.84
C SER A 57 -5.88 4.12 1.16
N ASP A 58 -5.21 5.14 1.66
CA ASP A 58 -3.90 5.70 1.31
C ASP A 58 -2.97 4.81 0.48
N THR A 59 -2.95 5.05 -0.83
CA THR A 59 -1.89 4.59 -1.72
C THR A 59 -0.83 5.68 -1.80
N ASN A 60 0.34 5.55 -1.15
CA ASN A 60 1.58 5.93 -1.85
C ASN A 60 2.93 5.46 -1.28
N SER A 61 2.99 4.43 -0.42
CA SER A 61 4.27 3.77 -0.08
C SER A 61 3.96 2.37 0.43
N MET A 62 4.63 1.32 -0.08
CA MET A 62 4.49 -0.12 0.25
C MET A 62 3.66 -1.00 -0.70
N SER A 63 3.98 -1.02 -1.98
CA SER A 63 3.54 -2.06 -2.95
C SER A 63 4.03 -3.50 -2.64
N GLN A 64 4.67 -3.72 -1.49
CA GLN A 64 5.27 -5.00 -1.11
C GLN A 64 4.30 -5.89 -0.33
N TYR A 65 3.40 -5.29 0.45
CA TYR A 65 2.48 -5.98 1.34
C TYR A 65 1.04 -5.73 0.89
N ASP A 66 0.28 -6.81 0.70
CA ASP A 66 -1.12 -6.76 0.28
C ASP A 66 -1.89 -7.76 1.16
N ALA A 67 -2.65 -7.22 2.10
CA ALA A 67 -3.44 -8.00 3.04
C ALA A 67 -4.47 -8.91 2.33
N ARG A 68 -5.03 -8.46 1.20
CA ARG A 68 -5.98 -9.28 0.42
C ARG A 68 -5.27 -10.46 -0.23
N MET A 69 -4.10 -10.20 -0.82
CA MET A 69 -3.29 -11.25 -1.44
C MET A 69 -2.79 -12.25 -0.39
N ALA A 70 -2.44 -11.76 0.81
CA ALA A 70 -2.05 -12.61 1.93
C ALA A 70 -3.20 -13.52 2.39
N ASP A 71 -4.42 -12.99 2.50
CA ASP A 71 -5.63 -13.75 2.88
C ASP A 71 -6.00 -14.80 1.83
N GLU A 72 -5.88 -14.48 0.54
CA GLU A 72 -6.14 -15.40 -0.54
C GLU A 72 -5.14 -16.57 -0.54
N ALA A 73 -3.85 -16.26 -0.40
CA ALA A 73 -2.80 -17.26 -0.28
C ALA A 73 -2.98 -18.14 0.97
N TYR A 74 -3.42 -17.56 2.09
CA TYR A 74 -3.75 -18.32 3.30
C TYR A 74 -4.90 -19.31 3.07
N LYS A 75 -6.01 -18.86 2.47
CA LYS A 75 -7.15 -19.73 2.14
C LYS A 75 -6.77 -20.84 1.16
N ALA A 76 -5.96 -20.52 0.16
CA ALA A 76 -5.43 -21.52 -0.77
C ALA A 76 -4.58 -22.56 -0.04
N GLY A 77 -3.71 -22.14 0.88
CA GLY A 77 -2.94 -23.05 1.74
C GLY A 77 -3.83 -23.98 2.57
N LEU A 78 -4.90 -23.46 3.17
CA LEU A 78 -5.87 -24.27 3.91
C LEU A 78 -6.61 -25.28 3.01
N ALA A 79 -6.97 -24.89 1.79
CA ALA A 79 -7.60 -25.80 0.83
C ALA A 79 -6.65 -26.94 0.42
N SER A 80 -5.36 -26.64 0.22
CA SER A 80 -4.32 -27.63 -0.07
C SER A 80 -4.06 -28.57 1.11
N LEU A 81 -4.10 -28.06 2.36
CA LEU A 81 -4.05 -28.89 3.57
C LEU A 81 -5.22 -29.86 3.64
N ALA A 82 -6.45 -29.39 3.40
CA ALA A 82 -7.64 -30.23 3.39
C ALA A 82 -7.58 -31.29 2.27
N SER A 83 -6.97 -30.94 1.14
CA SER A 83 -6.73 -31.85 0.00
C SER A 83 -5.56 -32.81 0.21
N GLY A 84 -4.83 -32.70 1.34
CA GLY A 84 -3.71 -33.57 1.69
C GLY A 84 -2.39 -33.24 0.97
N LYS A 85 -2.35 -32.16 0.19
CA LYS A 85 -1.21 -31.71 -0.61
C LYS A 85 -0.31 -30.76 0.19
N LEU A 86 0.60 -31.35 0.97
CA LEU A 86 1.40 -30.60 1.93
C LEU A 86 2.41 -29.64 1.28
N ASP A 87 3.01 -30.00 0.14
CA ASP A 87 3.96 -29.14 -0.57
C ASP A 87 3.29 -27.86 -1.12
N GLU A 88 2.14 -28.01 -1.78
CA GLU A 88 1.35 -26.89 -2.29
C GLU A 88 0.88 -25.99 -1.13
N ALA A 89 0.44 -26.58 -0.01
CA ALA A 89 0.07 -25.85 1.18
C ALA A 89 1.23 -25.01 1.74
N LEU A 90 2.42 -25.60 1.85
CA LEU A 90 3.63 -24.91 2.32
C LEU A 90 3.98 -23.72 1.43
N HIS A 91 3.90 -23.89 0.12
CA HIS A 91 4.18 -22.82 -0.84
C HIS A 91 3.19 -21.65 -0.65
N SER A 92 1.89 -21.94 -0.60
CA SER A 92 0.85 -20.92 -0.41
C SER A 92 0.96 -20.21 0.94
N LEU A 93 1.31 -20.92 2.02
CA LEU A 93 1.52 -20.32 3.34
C LEU A 93 2.74 -19.38 3.38
N ASN A 94 3.85 -19.75 2.73
CA ASN A 94 5.02 -18.87 2.62
C ASN A 94 4.71 -17.64 1.75
N MET A 95 3.91 -17.79 0.69
CA MET A 95 3.42 -16.68 -0.11
C MET A 95 2.60 -15.71 0.75
N SER A 96 1.67 -16.24 1.57
CA SER A 96 0.88 -15.44 2.51
C SER A 96 1.79 -14.65 3.47
N LEU A 97 2.81 -15.29 4.06
CA LEU A 97 3.77 -14.64 4.94
C LEU A 97 4.55 -13.50 4.25
N SER A 98 4.93 -13.67 2.99
CA SER A 98 5.64 -12.64 2.21
C SER A 98 4.79 -11.40 1.91
N LYS A 99 3.46 -11.55 1.92
CA LYS A 99 2.49 -10.49 1.62
C LYS A 99 1.87 -9.88 2.87
N CYS A 100 1.99 -10.55 4.02
CA CYS A 100 1.54 -10.02 5.29
C CYS A 100 2.37 -8.80 5.72
N PRO A 101 1.73 -7.70 6.12
CA PRO A 101 2.44 -6.56 6.68
C PRO A 101 3.14 -6.97 8.00
N PRO A 102 4.38 -6.53 8.24
CA PRO A 102 5.13 -6.89 9.44
C PRO A 102 4.56 -6.29 10.74
N ASP A 103 3.68 -5.29 10.62
CA ASP A 103 2.97 -4.66 11.74
C ASP A 103 1.96 -5.64 12.41
N GLU A 104 1.43 -6.59 11.63
CA GLU A 104 0.49 -7.61 12.09
C GLU A 104 1.22 -8.81 12.70
N THR A 105 1.90 -8.59 13.82
CA THR A 105 2.71 -9.59 14.53
C THR A 105 1.94 -10.86 14.91
N SER A 106 0.65 -10.73 15.26
CA SER A 106 -0.22 -11.89 15.55
C SER A 106 -0.41 -12.78 14.33
N ALA A 107 -0.65 -12.18 13.16
CA ALA A 107 -0.85 -12.91 11.92
C ALA A 107 0.45 -13.62 11.49
N VAL A 108 1.58 -12.90 11.53
CA VAL A 108 2.91 -13.45 11.23
C VAL A 108 3.24 -14.65 12.13
N THR A 109 3.01 -14.53 13.43
CA THR A 109 3.29 -15.61 14.40
C THR A 109 2.43 -16.84 14.13
N LYS A 110 1.15 -16.65 13.81
CA LYS A 110 0.23 -17.75 13.47
C LYS A 110 0.65 -18.45 12.18
N LEU A 111 1.02 -17.68 11.14
CA LEU A 111 1.51 -18.22 9.88
C LEU A 111 2.80 -19.03 10.09
N GLN A 112 3.77 -18.50 10.85
CA GLN A 112 5.01 -19.22 11.15
C GLN A 112 4.75 -20.53 11.91
N SER A 113 3.86 -20.49 12.90
CA SER A 113 3.45 -21.68 13.66
C SER A 113 2.82 -22.73 12.75
N LEU A 114 1.94 -22.30 11.84
CA LEU A 114 1.25 -23.17 10.89
C LEU A 114 2.21 -23.75 9.83
N ILE A 115 3.15 -22.95 9.33
CA ILE A 115 4.22 -23.39 8.42
C ILE A 115 5.07 -24.47 9.11
N SER A 116 5.51 -24.23 10.35
CA SER A 116 6.29 -25.21 11.11
C SER A 116 5.54 -26.52 11.30
N LEU A 117 4.26 -26.45 11.64
CA LEU A 117 3.41 -27.63 11.78
C LEU A 117 3.26 -28.39 10.45
N THR A 118 3.05 -27.66 9.35
CA THR A 118 2.87 -28.25 8.02
C THR A 118 4.15 -28.93 7.54
N SER A 119 5.32 -28.30 7.75
CA SER A 119 6.63 -28.91 7.47
C SER A 119 6.85 -30.19 8.27
N GLN A 120 6.47 -30.21 9.56
CA GLN A 120 6.56 -31.42 10.37
C GLN A 120 5.66 -32.54 9.82
N GLN A 121 4.47 -32.20 9.34
CA GLN A 121 3.57 -33.18 8.72
C GLN A 121 4.12 -33.74 7.40
N LEU A 122 4.89 -32.94 6.64
CA LEU A 122 5.53 -33.39 5.39
C LEU A 122 6.58 -34.48 5.65
N HIS A 123 7.33 -34.36 6.75
CA HIS A 123 8.37 -35.33 7.12
C HIS A 123 7.86 -36.50 7.96
N LYS A 124 6.62 -36.44 8.46
CA LYS A 124 6.05 -37.51 9.27
C LYS A 124 5.49 -38.58 8.32
N PRO A 125 6.04 -39.82 8.31
CA PRO A 125 5.48 -40.87 7.48
C PRO A 125 4.04 -41.11 7.92
N ARG A 126 3.09 -40.90 6.99
CA ARG A 126 1.69 -41.30 7.19
C ARG A 126 1.71 -42.82 7.35
N LYS A 127 1.39 -43.27 8.56
CA LYS A 127 1.36 -44.69 8.96
C LYS A 127 0.03 -45.31 8.57
#